data_AF-A0A0A0QVU1-F1
#
_entry.id   AF-A0A0A0QVU1-F1
#
_cell.length_a   1.000
_cell.length_b   1.000
_cell.length_c   1.000
_cell.angle_alpha   90.00
_cell.angle_beta   90.00
_cell.angle_gamma   90.00
#
_symmetry.space_group_name_H-M   'P 1'
#
loop_
_entity.id
_entity.type
_entity.pdbx_description
1 polymer ?
#
loop_
_entity_poly.entity_id
_entity_poly.type
_entity_poly.pdbx_seq_one_letter_code
_entity_poly.pdbx_strand_id
1 'polypeptide(L)'
;IIRTCCDSDSCNKGDVEVPAVDNTPNGYKCKECFTNRSTTSCTASGDFQCIGEQDTCASYSGTAARPGEALSEYSLKACASKDFCKLFPFVGTQAYISDLLCSPAEKL
;
A
#
# COMPACT_ATOMS: atom_id res chain seq x y z
N ILE A 1 -17.38 -1.68 -5.20
CA ILE A 1 -17.14 -0.63 -4.20
C ILE A 1 -17.95 0.59 -4.60
N ILE A 2 -18.99 0.95 -3.83
CA ILE A 2 -19.76 2.17 -4.05
C ILE A 2 -18.97 3.31 -3.39
N ARG A 3 -18.49 4.27 -4.17
CA ARG A 3 -17.88 5.50 -3.64
C ARG A 3 -18.95 6.56 -3.54
N THR A 4 -19.34 6.89 -2.32
CA THR A 4 -20.21 8.03 -2.04
C THR A 4 -19.32 9.25 -1.80
N CYS A 5 -19.40 10.23 -2.70
CA CYS A 5 -18.78 11.53 -2.51
C CYS A 5 -19.82 12.51 -1.99
N CYS A 6 -19.41 13.36 -1.04
CA CYS A 6 -20.27 14.37 -0.46
C CYS A 6 -19.40 15.55 0.00
N ASP A 7 -19.97 16.76 -0.03
CA ASP A 7 -19.25 18.03 0.11
C ASP A 7 -19.76 18.90 1.27
N SER A 8 -20.65 18.36 2.10
CA SER A 8 -21.13 19.01 3.31
C SER A 8 -20.42 18.50 4.56
N ASP A 9 -20.44 19.29 5.63
CA ASP A 9 -19.84 18.89 6.90
C ASP A 9 -20.38 17.56 7.39
N SER A 10 -19.46 16.64 7.70
CA SER A 10 -19.77 15.33 8.27
C SER A 10 -20.79 14.54 7.42
N CYS A 11 -20.70 14.63 6.10
CA CYS A 11 -21.58 13.94 5.17
C CYS A 11 -21.32 12.42 5.08
N ASN A 12 -20.13 11.99 5.52
CA ASN A 12 -19.71 10.60 5.68
C ASN A 12 -19.91 10.09 7.13
N LYS A 13 -20.88 10.65 7.87
CA LYS A 13 -21.28 10.19 9.21
C LYS A 13 -21.67 8.70 9.19
N GLY A 14 -21.42 8.04 10.31
CA GLY A 14 -21.73 6.63 10.52
C GLY A 14 -20.51 5.87 11.00
N ASP A 15 -20.73 4.63 11.42
CA ASP A 15 -19.63 3.74 11.80
C ASP A 15 -18.91 3.24 10.54
N VAL A 16 -17.58 3.26 10.59
CA VAL A 16 -16.74 2.67 9.54
C VAL A 16 -16.55 1.20 9.87
N GLU A 17 -17.14 0.33 9.08
CA GLU A 17 -16.86 -1.11 9.16
C GLU A 17 -15.53 -1.41 8.45
N VAL A 18 -14.50 -1.72 9.24
CA VAL A 18 -13.21 -2.19 8.72
C VAL A 18 -13.08 -3.67 9.05
N PRO A 19 -12.90 -4.56 8.06
CA PRO A 19 -12.63 -5.96 8.32
C PRO A 19 -11.39 -6.11 9.22
N ALA A 20 -11.43 -7.07 10.17
CA ALA A 20 -10.26 -7.39 10.96
C ALA A 20 -9.11 -7.85 10.04
N VAL A 21 -7.89 -7.37 10.32
CA VAL A 21 -6.71 -7.79 9.56
C VAL A 21 -6.40 -9.25 9.88
N ASP A 22 -6.39 -10.09 8.86
CA ASP A 22 -5.89 -11.46 8.97
C ASP A 22 -4.35 -11.44 8.99
N ASN A 23 -3.79 -11.71 10.17
CA ASN A 23 -2.34 -11.76 10.41
C ASN A 23 -1.77 -13.18 10.26
N THR A 24 -2.56 -14.14 9.79
CA THR A 24 -2.11 -15.52 9.61
C THR A 24 -1.06 -15.57 8.50
N PRO A 25 0.16 -16.09 8.76
CA PRO A 25 1.16 -16.22 7.73
C PRO A 25 0.71 -17.18 6.62
N ASN A 26 0.85 -16.79 5.36
CA ASN A 26 0.20 -17.48 4.24
C ASN A 26 1.13 -18.36 3.38
N GLY A 27 2.40 -18.51 3.79
CA GLY A 27 3.38 -19.34 3.08
C GLY A 27 4.13 -18.61 1.96
N TYR A 28 3.92 -17.31 1.78
CA TYR A 28 4.65 -16.48 0.82
C TYR A 28 5.64 -15.52 1.51
N LYS A 29 6.62 -15.04 0.75
CA LYS A 29 7.58 -14.02 1.17
C LYS A 29 7.85 -12.99 0.08
N CYS A 30 8.19 -11.79 0.52
CA CYS A 30 8.65 -10.68 -0.31
C CYS A 30 9.86 -9.99 0.33
N LYS A 31 10.64 -9.28 -0.48
CA LYS A 31 11.61 -8.33 0.04
C LYS A 31 10.89 -7.15 0.68
N GLU A 32 11.38 -6.68 1.83
CA GLU A 32 10.84 -5.50 2.50
C GLU A 32 11.85 -4.35 2.59
N CYS A 33 11.35 -3.13 2.44
CA CYS A 33 12.03 -1.90 2.84
C CYS A 33 11.03 -0.73 2.86
N PHE A 34 11.36 0.33 3.60
CA PHE A 34 10.58 1.55 3.64
C PHE A 34 11.47 2.77 3.92
N THR A 35 11.25 3.85 3.18
CA THR A 35 11.80 5.18 3.45
C THR A 35 10.82 6.26 3.01
N ASN A 36 10.72 7.34 3.78
CA ASN A 36 9.92 8.52 3.46
C ASN A 36 10.79 9.75 3.15
N ARG A 37 12.03 9.52 2.69
CA ARG A 37 13.03 10.56 2.41
C ARG A 37 13.68 10.43 1.04
N SER A 38 13.21 9.50 0.21
CA SER A 38 13.80 9.23 -1.10
C SER A 38 12.79 8.62 -2.05
N THR A 39 12.84 9.04 -3.30
CA THR A 39 12.18 8.38 -4.44
C THR A 39 13.04 7.30 -5.09
N THR A 40 14.27 7.09 -4.64
CA THR A 40 15.14 6.00 -5.12
C THR A 40 14.71 4.69 -4.48
N SER A 41 14.60 3.61 -5.29
CA SER A 41 14.28 2.26 -4.80
C SER A 41 15.12 1.93 -3.57
N CYS A 42 14.46 1.65 -2.45
CA CYS A 42 15.14 1.24 -1.23
C CYS A 42 15.82 -0.13 -1.36
N THR A 43 16.94 -0.28 -0.64
CA THR A 43 17.64 -1.55 -0.47
C THR A 43 16.87 -2.40 0.53
N ALA A 44 16.55 -3.63 0.15
CA ALA A 44 15.83 -4.55 1.02
C ALA A 44 16.69 -4.96 2.23
N SER A 45 16.11 -4.95 3.43
CA SER A 45 16.77 -5.40 4.66
C SER A 45 16.67 -6.92 4.87
N GLY A 46 15.72 -7.58 4.20
CA GLY A 46 15.50 -9.02 4.32
C GLY A 46 14.27 -9.49 3.54
N ASP A 47 13.94 -10.76 3.74
CA ASP A 47 12.66 -11.34 3.35
C ASP A 47 11.67 -11.24 4.50
N PHE A 48 10.43 -10.88 4.18
CA PHE A 48 9.32 -10.78 5.11
C PHE A 48 8.20 -11.75 4.72
N GLN A 49 7.62 -12.43 5.70
CA GLN A 49 6.55 -13.41 5.50
C GLN A 49 5.20 -12.70 5.29
N CYS A 50 4.53 -13.00 4.18
CA CYS A 50 3.25 -12.40 3.86
C CYS A 50 2.11 -13.01 4.71
N ILE A 51 1.05 -12.22 4.90
CA ILE A 51 -0.10 -12.58 5.76
C ILE A 51 -1.42 -12.55 4.98
N GLY A 52 -2.40 -13.31 5.45
CA GLY A 52 -3.75 -13.37 4.86
C GLY A 52 -3.71 -13.63 3.36
N GLU A 53 -4.37 -12.78 2.58
CA GLU A 53 -4.49 -12.92 1.12
C GLU A 53 -3.36 -12.24 0.32
N GLN A 54 -2.28 -11.83 0.98
CA GLN A 54 -1.16 -11.13 0.31
C GLN A 54 -0.27 -12.12 -0.46
N ASP A 55 -0.51 -12.27 -1.75
CA ASP A 55 0.20 -13.20 -2.65
C ASP A 55 1.07 -12.50 -3.72
N THR A 56 1.28 -11.19 -3.57
CA THR A 56 1.99 -10.33 -4.53
C THR A 56 3.03 -9.47 -3.80
N CYS A 57 4.21 -9.28 -4.39
CA CYS A 57 5.19 -8.30 -3.93
C CYS A 57 5.00 -6.98 -4.67
N ALA A 58 4.82 -5.90 -3.94
CA ALA A 58 4.74 -4.54 -4.48
C ALA A 58 6.04 -3.78 -4.18
N SER A 59 6.49 -2.97 -5.14
CA SER A 59 7.57 -2.00 -5.00
C SER A 59 7.06 -0.65 -5.47
N TYR A 60 7.09 0.35 -4.59
CA TYR A 60 6.68 1.71 -4.91
C TYR A 60 7.88 2.66 -4.78
N SER A 61 7.98 3.60 -5.71
CA SER A 61 8.94 4.71 -5.67
C SER A 61 8.26 5.95 -6.20
N GLY A 62 8.21 7.04 -5.43
CA GLY A 62 7.49 8.23 -5.87
C GLY A 62 7.16 9.25 -4.79
N THR A 63 6.54 10.34 -5.18
CA THR A 63 6.03 11.37 -4.26
C THR A 63 4.55 11.18 -3.98
N ALA A 64 4.18 11.29 -2.72
CA ALA A 64 2.79 11.18 -2.29
C ALA A 64 2.47 12.11 -1.12
N ALA A 65 1.20 12.46 -0.97
CA ALA A 65 0.68 13.19 0.17
C ALA A 65 -0.54 12.46 0.75
N ARG A 66 -0.67 12.47 2.07
CA ARG A 66 -1.88 12.04 2.78
C ARG A 66 -2.62 13.27 3.30
N PRO A 67 -3.94 13.21 3.51
CA PRO A 67 -4.69 14.30 4.12
C PRO A 67 -4.05 14.75 5.44
N GLY A 68 -3.72 16.04 5.54
CA GLY A 68 -3.06 16.62 6.72
C GLY A 68 -1.52 16.51 6.73
N GLU A 69 -0.91 15.86 5.75
CA GLU A 69 0.55 15.72 5.61
C GLU A 69 1.09 16.53 4.43
N ALA A 70 2.34 16.99 4.55
CA ALA A 70 3.06 17.59 3.43
C ALA A 70 3.46 16.52 2.39
N LEU A 71 3.63 16.94 1.14
CA LEU A 71 4.18 16.10 0.08
C LEU A 71 5.54 15.52 0.51
N SER A 72 5.67 14.21 0.43
CA SER A 72 6.89 13.49 0.83
C SER A 72 7.33 12.52 -0.26
N GLU A 73 8.62 12.20 -0.26
CA GLU A 73 9.21 11.18 -1.13
C GLU A 73 9.13 9.82 -0.46
N TYR A 74 8.70 8.79 -1.17
CA TYR A 74 8.57 7.44 -0.64
C TYR A 74 9.24 6.43 -1.53
N SER A 75 9.90 5.46 -0.91
CA SER A 75 10.23 4.19 -1.53
C SER A 75 9.96 3.05 -0.58
N LEU A 76 9.27 2.02 -1.05
CA LEU A 76 8.90 0.85 -0.25
C LEU A 76 8.83 -0.42 -1.08
N LYS A 77 9.05 -1.55 -0.40
CA LYS A 77 8.76 -2.90 -0.88
C LYS A 77 7.95 -3.63 0.17
N ALA A 78 6.86 -4.29 -0.21
CA ALA A 78 5.93 -4.91 0.72
C ALA A 78 5.15 -6.07 0.09
N CYS A 79 4.55 -6.91 0.94
CA CYS A 79 3.50 -7.84 0.55
C CYS A 79 2.19 -7.06 0.27
N ALA A 80 1.48 -7.45 -0.78
CA ALA A 80 0.24 -6.84 -1.23
C ALA A 80 -0.71 -7.92 -1.78
N SER A 81 -2.00 -7.59 -1.89
CA SER A 81 -2.95 -8.38 -2.66
C SER A 81 -2.86 -8.03 -4.14
N LYS A 82 -3.27 -8.96 -5.02
CA LYS A 82 -3.39 -8.69 -6.47
C LYS A 82 -4.24 -7.47 -6.79
N ASP A 83 -5.29 -7.23 -6.00
CA ASP A 83 -6.21 -6.12 -6.24
C ASP A 83 -5.57 -4.78 -5.90
N PHE A 84 -4.72 -4.71 -4.87
CA PHE A 84 -3.94 -3.51 -4.58
C PHE A 84 -3.13 -3.05 -5.80
N CYS A 85 -2.51 -3.98 -6.51
CA CYS A 85 -1.72 -3.71 -7.70
C CYS A 85 -2.53 -3.27 -8.92
N LYS A 86 -3.85 -3.47 -8.91
CA LYS A 86 -4.78 -3.00 -9.97
C LYS A 86 -5.45 -1.69 -9.62
N LEU A 87 -5.48 -1.34 -8.34
CA LEU A 87 -6.18 -0.17 -7.83
C LEU A 87 -5.26 1.05 -7.89
N PHE A 88 -5.51 1.92 -8.87
CA PHE A 88 -4.97 3.26 -8.89
C PHE A 88 -6.11 4.30 -8.88
N PRO A 89 -6.06 5.35 -8.04
CA PRO A 89 -5.04 5.66 -7.03
C PRO A 89 -5.31 4.99 -5.66
N PHE A 90 -4.28 4.90 -4.83
CA PHE A 90 -4.36 4.44 -3.45
C PHE A 90 -5.42 5.20 -2.64
N VAL A 91 -6.22 4.50 -1.86
CA VAL A 91 -7.27 5.13 -1.04
C VAL A 91 -6.61 5.98 0.05
N GLY A 92 -7.04 7.24 0.19
CA GLY A 92 -6.53 8.17 1.19
C GLY A 92 -5.09 8.65 0.96
N THR A 93 -4.49 8.36 -0.20
CA THR A 93 -3.14 8.80 -0.56
C THR A 93 -3.15 9.37 -1.98
N GLN A 94 -2.69 10.61 -2.13
CA GLN A 94 -2.53 11.25 -3.43
C GLN A 94 -1.10 11.02 -3.91
N ALA A 95 -0.92 10.12 -4.88
CA ALA A 95 0.34 9.93 -5.58
C ALA A 95 0.47 10.94 -6.74
N TYR A 96 1.66 11.54 -6.90
CA TYR A 96 1.92 12.56 -7.93
C TYR A 96 2.85 12.04 -9.02
N ILE A 97 4.03 11.54 -8.63
CA ILE A 97 4.99 10.87 -9.51
C ILE A 97 5.22 9.51 -8.87
N SER A 98 4.87 8.42 -9.53
CA SER A 98 4.97 7.10 -8.92
C SER A 98 5.26 6.00 -9.93
N ASP A 99 6.20 5.15 -9.57
CA ASP A 99 6.38 3.82 -10.15
C ASP A 99 5.87 2.79 -9.13
N LEU A 100 4.77 2.11 -9.47
CA LEU A 100 4.28 0.94 -8.75
C LEU A 100 4.56 -0.31 -9.59
N LEU A 101 5.47 -1.14 -9.11
CA LEU A 101 5.78 -2.43 -9.72
C LEU A 101 5.22 -3.54 -8.85
N CYS A 102 4.59 -4.52 -9.48
CA CYS A 102 4.09 -5.69 -8.79
C CYS A 102 4.57 -6.97 -9.47
N SER A 103 4.96 -7.95 -8.67
CA SER A 103 5.37 -9.28 -9.11
C SER A 103 4.75 -10.35 -8.21
N PRO A 104 4.55 -11.59 -8.69
CA PRO A 104 4.13 -12.70 -7.84
C PRO A 104 5.05 -12.85 -6.62
N ALA A 105 4.49 -13.16 -5.45
CA ALA A 105 5.28 -13.44 -4.26
C ALA A 105 5.98 -14.80 -4.36
N GLU A 106 7.13 -14.92 -3.71
CA GLU A 106 7.87 -16.18 -3.63
C GLU A 106 7.24 -17.07 -2.56
N LYS A 107 7.21 -18.38 -2.78
CA LYS A 107 6.87 -19.31 -1.69
C LYS A 107 8.04 -19.37 -0.69
N LEU A 108 7.72 -19.54 0.58
CA LEU A 108 8.73 -19.72 1.65
C LEU A 108 9.69 -20.86 1.32
#